data_AF-A0A1S2G274-F1
#
_entry.id   AF-A0A1S2G274-F1
#
_cell.length_a   1.000
_cell.length_b   1.000
_cell.length_c   1.000
_cell.angle_alpha   90.00
_cell.angle_beta   90.00
_cell.angle_gamma   90.00
#
_symmetry.space_group_name_H-M   'P 1'
#
loop_
_entity.id
_entity.type
_entity.pdbx_description
1 polymer ?
#
loop_
_entity_poly.entity_id
_entity_poly.type
_entity_poly.pdbx_seq_one_letter_code
_entity_poly.pdbx_strand_id
1 'polypeptide(L)'
;MANLVFKFSWDHRPFPYNSAQGKRQFMLPFASGIPNLAPAFSQITDIPTTNPASRVIGTAAGNVMEVGAFGLGGRSVNSTNTDKIDVNGFYHEQLSSSASPSTMNYAAFIHVRHMSASGYAFQLGAPMGASSLNALKGRICNAGVWSDVAVIYNTHNTTKDSNGFIKAASPVVKLFSDHIELNTDAEKQPIQFEKVEEGDYLLKGSLGFAQEGWYIEVPKDANGNTVVAVEYSTLENGDISIKTYKRKFDFELAAVVADHENPMDIPEGRWIDIRLHEEPEPEPEIFQTETPVDFQPTNLSEAVAAAMAGVEPPEISDTDETL
;
A
#
# COMPACT_ATOMS: atom_id res chain seq x y z
N MET A 1 -5.11 36.92 -43.60
CA MET A 1 -4.39 36.40 -44.79
C MET A 1 -2.91 36.65 -44.54
N ALA A 2 -2.18 35.65 -44.03
CA ALA A 2 -0.77 35.82 -43.68
C ALA A 2 0.08 35.69 -44.95
N ASN A 3 0.74 36.78 -45.34
CA ASN A 3 1.62 36.79 -46.50
C ASN A 3 3.05 36.47 -46.06
N LEU A 4 3.62 35.38 -46.59
CA LEU A 4 5.02 35.04 -46.40
C LEU A 4 5.87 35.84 -47.39
N VAL A 5 6.61 36.84 -46.92
CA VAL A 5 7.43 37.72 -47.76
C VAL A 5 8.90 37.32 -47.65
N PHE A 6 9.49 36.87 -48.74
CA PHE A 6 10.92 36.62 -48.83
C PHE A 6 11.61 37.81 -49.51
N LYS A 7 12.62 38.39 -48.85
CA LYS A 7 13.54 39.38 -49.45
C LYS A 7 14.86 38.69 -49.74
N PHE A 8 15.31 38.74 -50.99
CA PHE A 8 16.64 38.27 -51.38
C PHE A 8 17.30 39.29 -52.32
N SER A 9 18.61 39.47 -52.17
CA SER A 9 19.44 40.28 -53.08
C SER A 9 20.17 39.34 -54.04
N TRP A 10 20.00 39.53 -55.35
CA TRP A 10 20.67 38.74 -56.39
C TRP A 10 21.91 39.49 -56.89
N ASP A 11 23.09 39.23 -56.31
CA ASP A 11 24.36 39.69 -56.90
C ASP A 11 25.30 38.56 -57.33
N HIS A 12 24.93 37.28 -57.19
CA HIS A 12 25.69 36.17 -57.77
C HIS A 12 24.77 35.14 -58.44
N ARG A 13 25.06 34.80 -59.70
CA ARG A 13 24.30 33.86 -60.54
C ARG A 13 25.08 32.56 -60.72
N PRO A 14 24.75 31.44 -60.03
CA PRO A 14 25.42 30.16 -60.27
C PRO A 14 24.73 29.25 -61.30
N PHE A 15 23.56 29.61 -61.87
CA PHE A 15 22.79 28.66 -62.70
C PHE A 15 22.29 29.25 -64.03
N PRO A 16 22.33 28.47 -65.14
CA PRO A 16 21.85 28.89 -66.45
C PRO A 16 20.32 29.00 -66.48
N TYR A 17 19.86 30.07 -67.13
CA TYR A 17 18.46 30.46 -67.26
C TYR A 17 17.73 29.51 -68.21
N ASN A 18 16.75 28.73 -67.74
CA ASN A 18 15.84 28.01 -68.63
C ASN A 18 14.60 28.89 -68.87
N SER A 19 14.64 29.70 -69.92
CA SER A 19 13.54 30.58 -70.31
C SER A 19 12.50 29.82 -71.13
N ALA A 20 11.53 29.18 -70.47
CA ALA A 20 10.26 28.84 -71.07
C ALA A 20 9.14 29.66 -70.41
N GLN A 21 8.49 30.50 -71.23
CA GLN A 21 7.26 31.26 -70.97
C GLN A 21 7.21 32.20 -69.74
N GLY A 22 7.91 33.34 -69.85
CA GLY A 22 7.38 34.67 -69.48
C GLY A 22 7.06 34.99 -68.02
N LYS A 23 7.14 34.05 -67.07
CA LYS A 23 7.07 34.30 -65.64
C LYS A 23 8.40 33.88 -65.02
N ARG A 24 9.01 34.77 -64.22
CA ARG A 24 10.14 34.40 -63.36
C ARG A 24 9.62 33.38 -62.34
N GLN A 25 9.73 32.10 -62.66
CA GLN A 25 9.44 31.02 -61.74
C GLN A 25 10.75 30.64 -61.07
N PHE A 26 10.81 30.75 -59.74
CA PHE A 26 11.80 30.01 -58.97
C PHE A 26 11.07 28.76 -58.46
N MET A 27 11.63 27.60 -58.75
CA MET A 27 11.12 26.34 -58.25
C MET A 27 11.83 26.08 -56.93
N LEU A 28 11.10 26.17 -55.81
CA LEU A 28 11.64 25.62 -54.56
C LEU A 28 11.64 24.10 -54.72
N PRO A 29 12.78 23.41 -54.59
CA PRO A 29 12.79 21.97 -54.61
C PRO A 29 12.11 21.48 -53.32
N PHE A 30 10.80 21.24 -53.39
CA PHE A 30 10.12 20.39 -52.41
C PHE A 30 10.21 18.90 -52.81
N ALA A 31 11.10 18.57 -53.76
CA ALA A 31 11.46 17.21 -54.05
C ALA A 31 12.45 16.72 -52.98
N SER A 32 11.94 15.83 -52.13
CA SER A 32 12.66 14.75 -51.44
C SER A 32 14.18 14.90 -51.39
N GLY A 33 14.71 15.34 -50.23
CA GLY A 33 16.15 15.24 -49.95
C GLY A 33 16.90 16.53 -49.64
N ILE A 34 16.30 17.53 -49.00
CA ILE A 34 17.13 18.40 -48.13
C ILE A 34 17.43 17.56 -46.88
N PRO A 35 18.66 17.05 -46.68
CA PRO A 35 19.00 16.48 -45.39
C PRO A 35 18.93 17.64 -44.41
N ASN A 36 18.25 17.44 -43.26
CA ASN A 36 18.19 18.41 -42.17
C ASN A 36 17.09 19.50 -42.23
N LEU A 37 15.99 19.31 -42.99
CA LEU A 37 14.73 19.99 -42.68
C LEU A 37 13.97 19.18 -41.62
N ALA A 38 14.48 19.14 -40.40
CA ALA A 38 13.66 18.79 -39.24
C ALA A 38 12.99 20.10 -38.78
N PRO A 39 11.76 20.43 -39.22
CA PRO A 39 11.09 21.62 -38.72
C PRO A 39 11.04 21.49 -37.19
N ALA A 40 11.71 22.40 -36.50
CA ALA A 40 11.69 22.41 -35.05
C ALA A 40 10.26 22.79 -34.63
N PHE A 41 9.69 22.11 -33.63
CA PHE A 41 8.37 22.48 -33.09
C PHE A 41 8.30 23.95 -32.67
N SER A 42 9.44 24.55 -32.31
CA SER A 42 9.58 25.98 -31.99
C SER A 42 9.30 26.93 -33.17
N GLN A 43 9.25 26.44 -34.41
CA GLN A 43 8.94 27.24 -35.61
C GLN A 43 7.43 27.33 -35.88
N ILE A 44 6.60 26.59 -35.14
CA ILE A 44 5.14 26.64 -35.25
C ILE A 44 4.62 27.77 -34.35
N THR A 45 4.19 28.88 -34.94
CA THR A 45 3.53 29.99 -34.24
C THR A 45 2.01 29.93 -34.41
N ASP A 46 1.26 30.62 -33.54
CA ASP A 46 -0.19 30.82 -33.67
C ASP A 46 -1.05 29.55 -33.65
N ILE A 47 -0.63 28.51 -32.91
CA ILE A 47 -1.48 27.34 -32.67
C ILE A 47 -2.72 27.79 -31.88
N PRO A 48 -3.95 27.56 -32.37
CA PRO A 48 -5.16 27.94 -31.65
C PRO A 48 -5.18 27.35 -30.24
N THR A 49 -5.56 28.13 -29.23
CA THR A 49 -5.61 27.68 -27.82
C THR A 49 -6.61 26.55 -27.56
N THR A 50 -7.51 26.30 -28.52
CA THR A 50 -8.44 25.17 -28.53
C THR A 50 -7.79 23.86 -29.02
N ASN A 51 -6.60 23.92 -29.62
CA ASN A 51 -5.88 22.75 -30.12
C ASN A 51 -5.05 22.12 -28.98
N PRO A 52 -5.20 20.82 -28.67
CA PRO A 52 -4.39 20.14 -27.67
C PRO A 52 -2.87 20.29 -27.87
N ALA A 53 -2.41 20.49 -29.12
CA ALA A 53 -1.01 20.71 -29.46
C ALA A 53 -0.45 22.07 -29.00
N SER A 54 -1.30 23.03 -28.58
CA SER A 54 -0.86 24.30 -27.99
C SER A 54 -0.68 24.22 -26.47
N ARG A 55 -1.07 23.10 -25.83
CA ARG A 55 -0.99 22.95 -24.38
C ARG A 55 0.43 22.58 -23.97
N VAL A 56 0.89 23.20 -22.90
CA VAL A 56 2.20 22.90 -22.30
C VAL A 56 2.11 21.58 -21.53
N ILE A 57 3.23 20.86 -21.47
CA ILE A 57 3.35 19.66 -20.63
C ILE A 57 3.52 20.10 -19.17
N GLY A 58 2.80 19.46 -18.24
CA GLY A 58 2.98 19.64 -16.81
C GLY A 58 1.73 19.32 -16.00
N THR A 59 1.75 19.67 -14.71
CA THR A 59 0.72 19.30 -13.73
C THR A 59 -0.28 20.41 -13.40
N ALA A 60 -0.10 21.62 -13.96
CA ALA A 60 -1.03 22.72 -13.76
C ALA A 60 -2.34 22.53 -14.53
N ALA A 61 -3.43 23.15 -14.04
CA ALA A 61 -4.72 23.11 -14.71
C ALA A 61 -4.62 23.63 -16.16
N GLY A 62 -5.14 22.84 -17.11
CA GLY A 62 -5.09 23.16 -18.54
C GLY A 62 -3.90 22.57 -19.31
N ASN A 63 -2.90 22.01 -18.62
CA ASN A 63 -1.75 21.35 -19.24
C ASN A 63 -2.08 19.93 -19.74
N VAL A 64 -1.20 19.38 -20.58
CA VAL A 64 -1.13 17.95 -20.87
C VAL A 64 -0.25 17.29 -19.80
N MET A 65 -0.79 16.28 -19.13
CA MET A 65 -0.08 15.58 -18.05
C MET A 65 1.00 14.64 -18.62
N GLU A 66 2.20 14.68 -18.02
CA GLU A 66 3.29 13.75 -18.37
C GLU A 66 3.12 12.36 -17.74
N VAL A 67 3.70 11.34 -18.38
CA VAL A 67 3.73 9.98 -17.83
C VAL A 67 4.52 9.99 -16.52
N GLY A 68 3.93 9.43 -15.45
CA GLY A 68 4.49 9.39 -14.10
C GLY A 68 3.98 10.50 -13.17
N ALA A 69 3.31 11.54 -13.69
CA ALA A 69 2.72 12.57 -12.85
C ALA A 69 1.74 11.97 -11.85
N PHE A 70 1.88 12.35 -10.57
CA PHE A 70 1.07 11.84 -9.46
C PHE A 70 1.04 10.30 -9.35
N GLY A 71 2.07 9.61 -9.85
CA GLY A 71 2.16 8.15 -9.84
C GLY A 71 1.33 7.46 -10.93
N LEU A 72 0.72 8.20 -11.85
CA LEU A 72 -0.06 7.63 -12.96
C LEU A 72 0.85 7.33 -14.17
N GLY A 73 0.82 6.10 -14.67
CA GLY A 73 1.65 5.68 -15.82
C GLY A 73 3.13 5.46 -15.49
N GLY A 74 3.52 5.61 -14.22
CA GLY A 74 4.86 5.33 -13.70
C GLY A 74 4.79 4.53 -12.39
N ARG A 75 5.85 4.60 -11.59
CA ARG A 75 5.84 4.07 -10.21
C ARG A 75 5.05 5.02 -9.29
N SER A 76 4.45 4.48 -8.23
CA SER A 76 3.81 5.27 -7.18
C SER A 76 4.78 6.28 -6.56
N VAL A 77 4.26 7.44 -6.14
CA VAL A 77 5.06 8.48 -5.48
C VAL A 77 5.31 8.09 -4.03
N ASN A 78 6.57 8.05 -3.60
CA ASN A 78 6.89 7.79 -2.20
C ASN A 78 6.47 8.99 -1.33
N SER A 79 5.78 8.74 -0.21
CA SER A 79 5.44 9.74 0.79
C SER A 79 6.01 9.34 2.14
N THR A 80 6.64 10.29 2.82
CA THR A 80 7.16 10.13 4.19
C THR A 80 6.16 10.60 5.25
N ASN A 81 5.09 11.29 4.82
CA ASN A 81 3.99 11.69 5.67
C ASN A 81 2.69 11.71 4.85
N THR A 82 1.92 10.65 5.03
CA THR A 82 0.69 10.42 4.26
C THR A 82 -0.44 11.38 4.62
N ASP A 83 -0.33 12.12 5.73
CA ASP A 83 -1.31 13.11 6.16
C ASP A 83 -1.12 14.47 5.46
N LYS A 84 0.06 14.71 4.87
CA LYS A 84 0.45 15.99 4.24
C LYS A 84 0.36 15.99 2.71
N ILE A 85 -0.15 14.91 2.12
CA ILE A 85 -0.38 14.85 0.67
C ILE A 85 -1.47 15.87 0.30
N ASP A 86 -1.14 16.74 -0.65
CA ASP A 86 -1.95 17.90 -1.03
C ASP A 86 -2.56 17.79 -2.43
N VAL A 87 -2.21 16.75 -3.18
CA VAL A 87 -2.68 16.48 -4.55
C VAL A 87 -3.20 15.04 -4.68
N ASN A 88 -4.10 14.84 -5.64
CA ASN A 88 -4.64 13.51 -5.93
C ASN A 88 -3.60 12.65 -6.64
N GLY A 89 -3.56 11.35 -6.35
CA GLY A 89 -2.61 10.47 -7.01
C GLY A 89 -2.49 9.07 -6.41
N PHE A 90 -1.49 8.34 -6.89
CA PHE A 90 -1.07 7.02 -6.45
C PHE A 90 0.24 7.12 -5.69
N TYR A 91 0.22 6.68 -4.44
CA TYR A 91 1.30 6.87 -3.50
C TYR A 91 1.72 5.55 -2.87
N HIS A 92 2.91 5.56 -2.28
CA HIS A 92 3.44 4.49 -1.47
C HIS A 92 4.14 5.09 -0.25
N GLU A 93 4.10 4.41 0.88
CA GLU A 93 4.84 4.81 2.09
C GLU A 93 5.91 3.76 2.38
N GLN A 94 7.20 4.10 2.23
CA GLN A 94 8.30 3.13 2.41
C GLN A 94 8.79 2.97 3.86
N LEU A 95 8.65 3.98 4.72
CA LEU A 95 9.12 3.95 6.11
C LEU A 95 8.17 4.70 7.03
N SER A 96 7.66 4.03 8.07
CA SER A 96 7.13 4.70 9.25
C SER A 96 8.28 5.26 10.07
N SER A 97 8.50 6.57 10.01
CA SER A 97 9.35 7.25 11.00
C SER A 97 8.54 7.51 12.27
N SER A 98 9.16 7.43 13.45
CA SER A 98 8.54 7.81 14.74
C SER A 98 8.04 9.26 14.78
N ALA A 99 8.46 10.10 13.84
CA ALA A 99 7.99 11.48 13.65
C ALA A 99 6.69 11.60 12.83
N SER A 100 6.15 10.49 12.31
CA SER A 100 4.92 10.47 11.52
C SER A 100 4.12 9.21 11.84
N PRO A 101 3.07 9.29 12.70
CA PRO A 101 2.19 8.16 13.00
C PRO A 101 1.43 7.80 11.72
N SER A 102 2.05 6.92 10.94
CA SER A 102 1.67 6.63 9.58
C SER A 102 0.74 5.45 9.59
N THR A 103 -0.54 5.73 9.43
CA THR A 103 -1.55 4.67 9.46
C THR A 103 -1.68 3.95 8.10
N MET A 104 -0.88 4.36 7.09
CA MET A 104 -0.75 3.73 5.77
C MET A 104 0.63 3.06 5.60
N ASN A 105 1.25 2.63 6.70
CA ASN A 105 2.59 2.05 6.71
C ASN A 105 2.72 0.91 5.70
N TYR A 106 3.83 0.95 4.95
CA TYR A 106 4.23 0.01 3.91
C TYR A 106 3.06 -0.37 2.98
N ALA A 107 2.23 0.62 2.62
CA ALA A 107 1.08 0.42 1.75
C ALA A 107 1.21 1.26 0.47
N ALA A 108 0.70 0.71 -0.63
CA ALA A 108 0.41 1.46 -1.84
C ALA A 108 -1.05 1.92 -1.78
N PHE A 109 -1.32 3.21 -1.99
CA PHE A 109 -2.64 3.77 -1.78
C PHE A 109 -3.00 4.86 -2.79
N ILE A 110 -4.30 5.03 -2.98
CA ILE A 110 -4.87 6.16 -3.71
C ILE A 110 -5.15 7.25 -2.67
N HIS A 111 -4.75 8.49 -2.97
CA HIS A 111 -5.14 9.67 -2.20
C HIS A 111 -6.10 10.52 -3.05
N VAL A 112 -7.26 10.84 -2.47
CA VAL A 112 -8.26 11.70 -3.09
C VAL A 112 -8.61 12.82 -2.13
N ARG A 113 -8.45 14.05 -2.59
CA ARG A 113 -8.67 15.27 -1.84
C ARG A 113 -9.92 15.98 -2.33
N HIS A 114 -10.58 16.67 -1.41
CA HIS A 114 -11.74 17.47 -1.75
C HIS A 114 -11.36 18.65 -2.67
N MET A 115 -12.19 18.93 -3.67
CA MET A 115 -11.89 19.88 -4.76
C MET A 115 -11.58 21.31 -4.31
N SER A 116 -12.07 21.73 -3.14
CA SER A 116 -12.03 23.13 -2.68
C SER A 116 -11.61 23.29 -1.22
N ALA A 117 -11.35 22.20 -0.49
CA ALA A 117 -11.11 22.26 0.94
C ALA A 117 -9.92 21.38 1.34
N SER A 118 -8.87 22.03 1.84
CA SER A 118 -7.59 21.40 2.19
C SER A 118 -7.64 20.50 3.44
N GLY A 119 -8.76 20.51 4.17
CA GLY A 119 -8.96 19.66 5.35
C GLY A 119 -9.67 18.33 5.07
N TYR A 120 -9.93 17.98 3.81
CA TYR A 120 -10.79 16.85 3.47
C TYR A 120 -10.13 15.95 2.44
N ALA A 121 -10.02 14.67 2.77
CA ALA A 121 -9.40 13.67 1.91
C ALA A 121 -9.89 12.25 2.25
N PHE A 122 -9.59 11.33 1.35
CA PHE A 122 -9.81 9.90 1.47
C PHE A 122 -8.55 9.18 1.02
N GLN A 123 -8.18 8.13 1.75
CA GLN A 123 -7.13 7.21 1.36
C GLN A 123 -7.64 5.77 1.41
N LEU A 124 -7.24 4.99 0.41
CA LEU A 124 -7.48 3.56 0.30
C LEU A 124 -6.20 2.87 -0.12
N GLY A 125 -5.69 1.99 0.72
CA GLY A 125 -4.38 1.37 0.56
C GLY A 125 -4.40 -0.13 0.69
N ALA A 126 -3.57 -0.78 -0.11
CA ALA A 126 -3.23 -2.19 0.01
C ALA A 126 -1.83 -2.33 0.63
N PRO A 127 -1.64 -3.27 1.57
CA PRO A 127 -0.32 -3.53 2.14
C PRO A 127 0.61 -4.02 1.02
N MET A 128 1.84 -3.49 1.00
CA MET A 128 2.93 -4.01 0.19
C MET A 128 3.73 -5.02 1.02
N GLY A 129 4.45 -5.94 0.37
CA GLY A 129 5.21 -6.99 1.05
C GLY A 129 4.37 -8.10 1.71
N ALA A 130 3.06 -7.90 1.91
CA ALA A 130 2.14 -8.94 2.35
C ALA A 130 1.87 -9.97 1.22
N SER A 131 1.67 -11.23 1.60
CA SER A 131 1.27 -12.32 0.70
C SER A 131 -0.23 -12.35 0.40
N SER A 132 -1.03 -11.47 1.03
CA SER A 132 -2.48 -11.37 0.83
C SER A 132 -3.01 -9.96 1.06
N LEU A 133 -4.31 -9.74 0.79
CA LEU A 133 -5.01 -8.47 1.05
C LEU A 133 -5.64 -8.41 2.46
N ASN A 134 -5.14 -9.19 3.42
CA ASN A 134 -5.68 -9.25 4.78
C ASN A 134 -5.71 -7.87 5.51
N ALA A 135 -4.76 -6.99 5.22
CA ALA A 135 -4.63 -5.66 5.81
C ALA A 135 -5.02 -4.52 4.84
N LEU A 136 -5.91 -4.80 3.88
CA LEU A 136 -6.52 -3.75 3.05
C LEU A 136 -7.21 -2.72 3.96
N LYS A 137 -6.94 -1.44 3.74
CA LYS A 137 -7.28 -0.40 4.71
C LYS A 137 -7.67 0.93 4.07
N GLY A 138 -8.51 1.69 4.77
CA GLY A 138 -8.96 3.00 4.35
C GLY A 138 -9.11 3.97 5.51
N ARG A 139 -9.02 5.27 5.21
CA ARG A 139 -9.30 6.34 6.19
C ARG A 139 -9.74 7.61 5.50
N ILE A 140 -10.33 8.51 6.27
CA ILE A 140 -10.78 9.82 5.81
C ILE A 140 -10.15 10.93 6.64
N CYS A 141 -10.00 12.10 6.04
CA CYS A 141 -9.66 13.33 6.71
C CYS A 141 -10.90 14.23 6.74
N ASN A 142 -11.24 14.76 7.91
CA ASN A 142 -12.31 15.72 8.10
C ASN A 142 -11.75 16.95 8.83
N ALA A 143 -11.82 18.12 8.19
CA ALA A 143 -11.29 19.38 8.70
C ALA A 143 -9.83 19.30 9.22
N GLY A 144 -8.97 18.51 8.55
CA GLY A 144 -7.56 18.34 8.90
C GLY A 144 -7.28 17.26 9.95
N VAL A 145 -8.32 16.61 10.48
CA VAL A 145 -8.21 15.49 11.42
C VAL A 145 -8.43 14.18 10.67
N TRP A 146 -7.46 13.27 10.75
CA TRP A 146 -7.58 11.93 10.18
C TRP A 146 -8.35 11.00 11.12
N SER A 147 -9.22 10.17 10.56
CA SER A 147 -9.85 9.08 11.30
C SER A 147 -8.84 7.99 11.62
N ASP A 148 -9.19 7.16 12.59
CA ASP A 148 -8.58 5.84 12.72
C ASP A 148 -8.72 5.06 11.41
N VAL A 149 -7.81 4.12 11.19
CA VAL A 149 -7.83 3.29 10.00
C VAL A 149 -8.92 2.24 10.10
N ALA A 150 -9.79 2.23 9.10
CA ALA A 150 -10.74 1.15 8.90
C ALA A 150 -10.05 0.01 8.14
N VAL A 151 -10.04 -1.18 8.74
CA VAL A 151 -9.70 -2.43 8.05
C VAL A 151 -10.88 -2.84 7.16
N ILE A 152 -10.59 -3.21 5.93
CA ILE A 152 -11.59 -3.62 4.95
C ILE A 152 -11.65 -5.14 4.92
N TYR A 153 -12.78 -5.68 5.39
CA TYR A 153 -13.04 -7.11 5.40
C TYR A 153 -13.20 -7.66 3.98
N ASN A 154 -12.49 -8.76 3.72
CA ASN A 154 -12.46 -9.50 2.47
C ASN A 154 -12.16 -10.98 2.74
N THR A 155 -12.06 -11.80 1.69
CA THR A 155 -11.87 -13.25 1.82
C THR A 155 -10.53 -13.67 2.43
N HIS A 156 -9.56 -12.76 2.57
CA HIS A 156 -8.27 -13.05 3.19
C HIS A 156 -8.25 -12.83 4.71
N ASN A 157 -9.21 -12.06 5.26
CA ASN A 157 -9.32 -11.78 6.70
C ASN A 157 -10.69 -12.17 7.28
N THR A 158 -11.54 -12.84 6.49
CA THR A 158 -12.84 -13.35 6.93
C THR A 158 -13.13 -14.76 6.44
N THR A 159 -13.96 -15.48 7.19
CA THR A 159 -14.47 -16.83 6.89
C THR A 159 -15.99 -16.79 6.90
N LYS A 160 -16.61 -17.74 6.21
CA LYS A 160 -18.05 -17.94 6.27
C LYS A 160 -18.34 -19.15 7.13
N ASP A 161 -19.19 -18.97 8.12
CA ASP A 161 -19.64 -20.09 8.93
C ASP A 161 -20.64 -20.98 8.18
N SER A 162 -21.00 -22.10 8.81
CA SER A 162 -21.97 -23.07 8.27
C SER A 162 -23.36 -22.48 7.97
N ASN A 163 -23.69 -21.32 8.53
CA ASN A 163 -24.94 -20.59 8.28
C ASN A 163 -24.78 -19.43 7.28
N GLY A 164 -23.57 -19.23 6.74
CA GLY A 164 -23.26 -18.17 5.78
C GLY A 164 -22.93 -16.80 6.40
N PHE A 165 -22.78 -16.70 7.72
CA PHE A 165 -22.34 -15.46 8.38
C PHE A 165 -20.84 -15.25 8.18
N ILE A 166 -20.45 -14.00 7.91
CA ILE A 166 -19.04 -13.60 7.79
C ILE A 166 -18.48 -13.39 9.20
N LYS A 167 -17.38 -14.05 9.52
CA LYS A 167 -16.64 -13.92 10.78
C LYS A 167 -15.21 -13.51 10.50
N ALA A 168 -14.59 -12.76 11.42
CA ALA A 168 -13.15 -12.47 11.38
C ALA A 168 -12.36 -13.79 11.34
N ALA A 169 -11.38 -13.94 10.47
CA ALA A 169 -10.78 -15.24 10.18
C ALA A 169 -9.29 -15.21 9.88
N SER A 170 -8.56 -14.39 10.62
CA SER A 170 -7.13 -14.42 10.58
C SER A 170 -6.54 -14.41 11.99
N PRO A 171 -5.47 -15.21 12.24
CA PRO A 171 -5.06 -16.42 11.52
C PRO A 171 -6.01 -17.62 11.81
N VAL A 172 -6.24 -18.52 10.85
CA VAL A 172 -7.13 -19.69 11.03
C VAL A 172 -6.50 -20.98 10.51
N VAL A 173 -6.61 -22.04 11.32
CA VAL A 173 -6.26 -23.43 11.00
C VAL A 173 -7.53 -24.23 10.87
N LYS A 174 -7.70 -24.95 9.77
CA LYS A 174 -8.72 -26.02 9.67
C LYS A 174 -8.08 -27.33 10.09
N LEU A 175 -8.60 -27.92 11.15
CA LEU A 175 -8.16 -29.20 11.67
C LEU A 175 -9.05 -30.33 11.13
N PHE A 176 -8.46 -31.24 10.36
CA PHE A 176 -9.09 -32.49 9.93
C PHE A 176 -8.56 -33.66 10.77
N SER A 177 -9.13 -34.85 10.58
CA SER A 177 -8.73 -36.06 11.33
C SER A 177 -7.30 -36.53 11.09
N ASP A 178 -6.69 -36.11 9.98
CA ASP A 178 -5.43 -36.62 9.45
C ASP A 178 -4.46 -35.52 8.97
N HIS A 179 -4.93 -34.29 8.78
CA HIS A 179 -4.12 -33.16 8.33
C HIS A 179 -4.69 -31.82 8.80
N ILE A 180 -3.98 -30.74 8.48
CA ILE A 180 -4.45 -29.36 8.67
C ILE A 180 -4.37 -28.58 7.36
N GLU A 181 -5.27 -27.62 7.19
CA GLU A 181 -5.15 -26.56 6.19
C GLU A 181 -4.92 -25.22 6.88
N LEU A 182 -3.89 -24.49 6.46
CA LEU A 182 -3.57 -23.16 6.97
C LEU A 182 -4.09 -22.08 6.02
N ASN A 183 -4.61 -20.98 6.54
CA ASN A 183 -4.78 -19.77 5.74
C ASN A 183 -3.45 -19.00 5.64
N THR A 184 -3.39 -18.02 4.75
CA THR A 184 -2.16 -17.26 4.46
C THR A 184 -1.51 -16.60 5.68
N ASP A 185 -2.31 -16.25 6.70
CA ASP A 185 -1.79 -15.66 7.93
C ASP A 185 -1.35 -16.71 8.95
N ALA A 186 -2.00 -17.88 8.98
CA ALA A 186 -1.56 -19.00 9.83
C ALA A 186 -0.24 -19.60 9.31
N GLU A 187 -0.01 -19.58 7.99
CA GLU A 187 1.27 -19.98 7.38
C GLU A 187 2.48 -19.17 7.84
N LYS A 188 2.27 -17.98 8.43
CA LYS A 188 3.36 -17.16 9.01
C LYS A 188 3.89 -17.74 10.32
N GLN A 189 3.07 -18.53 11.01
CA GLN A 189 3.47 -19.22 12.24
C GLN A 189 4.04 -20.61 11.88
N PRO A 190 5.04 -21.12 12.63
CA PRO A 190 5.64 -22.43 12.38
C PRO A 190 4.75 -23.57 12.90
N ILE A 191 3.50 -23.61 12.44
CA ILE A 191 2.47 -24.53 12.92
C ILE A 191 2.80 -25.95 12.47
N GLN A 192 2.84 -26.88 13.42
CA GLN A 192 2.99 -28.31 13.16
C GLN A 192 1.81 -29.07 13.74
N PHE A 193 1.30 -30.01 12.95
CA PHE A 193 0.21 -30.91 13.36
C PHE A 193 0.76 -32.26 13.80
N GLU A 194 0.26 -32.74 14.94
CA GLU A 194 0.51 -34.09 15.43
C GLU A 194 -0.82 -34.71 15.89
N LYS A 195 -1.11 -35.91 15.40
CA LYS A 195 -2.18 -36.75 15.93
C LYS A 195 -1.59 -37.69 16.96
N VAL A 196 -1.98 -37.53 18.22
CA VAL A 196 -1.44 -38.33 19.34
C VAL A 196 -2.15 -39.68 19.39
N GLU A 197 -3.48 -39.66 19.44
CA GLU A 197 -4.35 -40.84 19.49
C GLU A 197 -5.67 -40.58 18.73
N GLU A 198 -6.60 -41.54 18.76
CA GLU A 198 -7.95 -41.33 18.22
C GLU A 198 -8.62 -40.15 18.93
N GLY A 199 -9.05 -39.16 18.14
CA GLY A 199 -9.66 -37.95 18.65
C GLY A 199 -8.75 -37.04 19.47
N ASP A 200 -7.42 -37.25 19.53
CA ASP A 200 -6.47 -36.39 20.23
C ASP A 200 -5.46 -35.74 19.27
N TYR A 201 -5.56 -34.42 19.14
CA TYR A 201 -4.79 -33.61 18.19
C TYR A 201 -3.99 -32.54 18.91
N LEU A 202 -2.78 -32.30 18.43
CA LEU A 202 -1.86 -31.32 18.98
C LEU A 202 -1.38 -30.39 17.87
N LEU A 203 -1.54 -29.08 18.10
CA LEU A 203 -0.98 -28.02 17.26
C LEU A 203 0.17 -27.36 17.99
N LYS A 204 1.36 -27.45 17.40
CA LYS A 204 2.60 -26.91 17.97
C LYS A 204 3.04 -25.65 17.25
N GLY A 205 3.77 -24.78 17.95
CA GLY A 205 4.38 -23.59 17.35
C GLY A 205 3.41 -22.45 17.03
N SER A 206 2.17 -22.55 17.49
CA SER A 206 1.19 -21.44 17.43
C SER A 206 1.44 -20.43 18.55
N LEU A 207 0.97 -19.20 18.36
CA LEU A 207 0.94 -18.15 19.40
C LEU A 207 -0.25 -18.30 20.38
N GLY A 208 -0.95 -19.44 20.37
CA GLY A 208 -2.16 -19.68 21.15
C GLY A 208 -3.45 -19.28 20.42
N PHE A 209 -4.57 -19.30 21.14
CA PHE A 209 -5.88 -18.95 20.61
C PHE A 209 -6.06 -17.44 20.41
N ALA A 210 -6.94 -17.06 19.48
CA ALA A 210 -7.36 -15.68 19.31
C ALA A 210 -7.86 -15.07 20.64
N GLN A 211 -7.39 -13.86 20.96
CA GLN A 211 -7.75 -13.14 22.20
C GLN A 211 -9.09 -12.40 22.09
N GLU A 212 -9.58 -12.21 20.86
CA GLU A 212 -10.83 -11.49 20.58
C GLU A 212 -11.73 -12.28 19.63
N GLY A 213 -13.04 -12.30 19.92
CA GLY A 213 -14.05 -12.96 19.10
C GLY A 213 -14.16 -14.46 19.35
N TRP A 214 -14.22 -15.24 18.27
CA TRP A 214 -14.31 -16.71 18.31
C TRP A 214 -12.92 -17.34 18.16
N TYR A 215 -12.76 -18.55 18.69
CA TYR A 215 -11.48 -19.30 18.64
C TYR A 215 -11.65 -20.77 18.22
N ILE A 216 -12.82 -21.38 18.45
CA ILE A 216 -13.15 -22.73 17.97
C ILE A 216 -14.53 -22.73 17.32
N GLU A 217 -14.63 -23.30 16.13
CA GLU A 217 -15.90 -23.59 15.47
C GLU A 217 -15.96 -25.07 15.03
N VAL A 218 -16.98 -25.77 15.55
CA VAL A 218 -17.15 -27.22 15.43
C VAL A 218 -18.11 -27.54 14.28
N PRO A 219 -17.87 -28.61 13.49
CA PRO A 219 -18.75 -28.96 12.39
C PRO A 219 -20.15 -29.32 12.87
N LYS A 220 -21.17 -28.80 12.18
CA LYS A 220 -22.60 -29.02 12.49
C LYS A 220 -23.29 -29.87 11.42
N ASP A 221 -24.24 -30.69 11.83
CA ASP A 221 -25.12 -31.43 10.94
C ASP A 221 -26.19 -30.52 10.29
N ALA A 222 -27.01 -31.08 9.40
CA ALA A 222 -28.08 -30.34 8.71
C ALA A 222 -29.17 -29.80 9.66
N ASN A 223 -29.25 -30.34 10.88
CA ASN A 223 -30.19 -29.91 11.92
C ASN A 223 -29.57 -28.89 12.88
N GLY A 224 -28.31 -28.48 12.65
CA GLY A 224 -27.58 -27.52 13.48
C GLY A 224 -26.92 -28.12 14.72
N ASN A 225 -26.95 -29.44 14.92
CA ASN A 225 -26.28 -30.08 16.04
C ASN A 225 -24.78 -30.22 15.75
N THR A 226 -23.93 -30.00 16.75
CA THR A 226 -22.49 -30.31 16.63
C THR A 226 -22.33 -31.80 16.35
N VAL A 227 -21.46 -32.19 15.43
CA VAL A 227 -21.29 -33.60 15.08
C VAL A 227 -20.45 -34.33 16.14
N VAL A 228 -19.45 -33.62 16.69
CA VAL A 228 -18.49 -34.09 17.68
C VAL A 228 -18.51 -33.20 18.93
N ALA A 229 -18.17 -33.75 20.09
CA ALA A 229 -17.83 -32.95 21.27
C ALA A 229 -16.35 -32.57 21.18
N VAL A 230 -16.00 -31.32 21.44
CA VAL A 230 -14.62 -30.82 21.35
C VAL A 230 -14.24 -30.21 22.69
N GLU A 231 -13.12 -30.66 23.23
CA GLU A 231 -12.45 -30.06 24.37
C GLU A 231 -11.09 -29.54 23.91
N TYR A 232 -10.68 -28.40 24.46
CA TYR A 232 -9.44 -27.78 24.05
C TYR A 232 -8.76 -27.11 25.24
N SER A 233 -7.44 -27.10 25.20
CA SER A 233 -6.61 -26.42 26.19
C SER A 233 -5.34 -25.90 25.55
N THR A 234 -4.81 -24.83 26.13
CA THR A 234 -3.45 -24.38 25.85
C THR A 234 -2.53 -25.03 26.89
N LEU A 235 -1.52 -25.75 26.42
CA LEU A 235 -0.52 -26.41 27.25
C LEU A 235 0.47 -25.38 27.80
N GLU A 236 1.24 -25.76 28.83
CA GLU A 236 2.22 -24.86 29.48
C GLU A 236 3.30 -24.33 28.52
N ASN A 237 3.60 -25.07 27.46
CA ASN A 237 4.54 -24.69 26.41
C ASN A 237 3.91 -23.80 25.31
N GLY A 238 2.62 -23.47 25.41
CA GLY A 238 1.88 -22.67 24.42
C GLY A 238 1.23 -23.47 23.29
N ASP A 239 1.44 -24.80 23.23
CA ASP A 239 0.81 -25.65 22.24
C ASP A 239 -0.70 -25.80 22.50
N ILE A 240 -1.48 -26.03 21.45
CA ILE A 240 -2.92 -26.20 21.54
C ILE A 240 -3.26 -27.69 21.45
N SER A 241 -3.88 -28.24 22.50
CA SER A 241 -4.46 -29.58 22.49
C SER A 241 -5.94 -29.49 22.15
N ILE A 242 -6.39 -30.29 21.19
CA ILE A 242 -7.78 -30.46 20.79
C ILE A 242 -8.14 -31.94 20.95
N LYS A 243 -9.06 -32.23 21.86
CA LYS A 243 -9.62 -33.57 22.07
C LYS A 243 -11.05 -33.64 21.59
N THR A 244 -11.42 -34.73 20.95
CA THR A 244 -12.72 -34.94 20.33
C THR A 244 -13.34 -36.26 20.74
N TYR A 245 -14.62 -36.23 21.06
CA TYR A 245 -15.34 -37.35 21.66
C TYR A 245 -16.72 -37.55 21.04
N LYS A 246 -17.27 -38.75 21.24
CA LYS A 246 -18.71 -38.96 21.09
C LYS A 246 -19.45 -38.08 22.09
N ARG A 247 -20.68 -37.73 21.71
CA ARG A 247 -21.59 -36.96 22.55
C ARG A 247 -22.41 -37.93 23.39
N LYS A 248 -22.52 -37.68 24.69
CA LYS A 248 -23.48 -38.36 25.57
C LYS A 248 -24.42 -37.35 26.21
N PHE A 249 -25.65 -37.78 26.47
CA PHE A 249 -26.57 -36.99 27.26
C PHE A 249 -26.36 -37.30 28.73
N ASP A 250 -25.96 -36.29 29.50
CA ASP A 250 -25.87 -36.37 30.94
C ASP A 250 -27.25 -36.08 31.54
N PHE A 251 -27.83 -37.06 32.22
CA PHE A 251 -29.16 -36.95 32.81
C PHE A 251 -29.20 -36.05 34.05
N GLU A 252 -28.08 -35.88 34.75
CA GLU A 252 -27.99 -35.02 35.94
C GLU A 252 -27.86 -33.56 35.54
N LEU A 253 -27.02 -33.28 34.53
CA LEU A 253 -26.84 -31.94 33.97
C LEU A 253 -27.92 -31.55 32.96
N ALA A 254 -28.74 -32.52 32.52
CA ALA A 254 -29.71 -32.40 31.44
C ALA A 254 -29.10 -31.76 30.16
N ALA A 255 -27.84 -32.10 29.88
CA ALA A 255 -27.03 -31.48 28.83
C ALA A 255 -26.27 -32.54 28.01
N VAL A 256 -25.95 -32.19 26.76
CA VAL A 256 -25.07 -33.01 25.94
C VAL A 256 -23.62 -32.66 26.28
N VAL A 257 -22.87 -33.65 26.78
CA VAL A 257 -21.47 -33.51 27.20
C VAL A 257 -20.57 -34.42 26.39
N ALA A 258 -19.26 -34.21 26.50
CA ALA A 258 -18.26 -35.09 25.93
C ALA A 258 -18.28 -36.46 26.63
N ASP A 259 -18.24 -37.54 25.85
CA ASP A 259 -18.07 -38.87 26.40
C ASP A 259 -16.59 -39.26 26.43
N HIS A 260 -15.92 -38.95 27.54
CA HIS A 260 -14.49 -39.20 27.73
C HIS A 260 -14.07 -40.67 27.56
N GLU A 261 -14.99 -41.63 27.71
CA GLU A 261 -14.73 -43.06 27.51
C GLU A 261 -14.80 -43.48 26.03
N ASN A 262 -15.32 -42.62 25.16
CA ASN A 262 -15.49 -42.87 23.73
C ASN A 262 -14.89 -41.71 22.92
N PRO A 263 -13.54 -41.62 22.84
CA PRO A 263 -12.88 -40.75 21.88
C PRO A 263 -13.36 -41.05 20.46
N MET A 264 -13.41 -40.02 19.62
CA MET A 264 -13.87 -40.17 18.23
C MET A 264 -13.22 -39.11 17.36
N ASP A 265 -12.60 -39.55 16.27
CA ASP A 265 -12.01 -38.66 15.29
C ASP A 265 -13.04 -37.72 14.61
N ILE A 266 -12.53 -36.60 14.10
CA ILE A 266 -13.30 -35.69 13.24
C ILE A 266 -13.80 -36.47 12.02
N PRO A 267 -15.11 -36.48 11.71
CA PRO A 267 -15.63 -37.24 10.57
C PRO A 267 -15.04 -36.80 9.23
N GLU A 268 -14.86 -37.76 8.32
CA GLU A 268 -14.32 -37.50 6.98
C GLU A 268 -15.07 -36.39 6.25
N GLY A 269 -14.34 -35.48 5.62
CA GLY A 269 -14.90 -34.31 4.92
C GLY A 269 -15.45 -33.21 5.83
N ARG A 270 -15.21 -33.29 7.15
CA ARG A 270 -15.47 -32.23 8.14
C ARG A 270 -14.16 -31.78 8.77
N TRP A 271 -14.16 -30.55 9.28
CA TRP A 271 -13.03 -29.96 10.00
C TRP A 271 -13.53 -29.13 11.18
N ILE A 272 -12.62 -28.84 12.11
CA ILE A 272 -12.78 -27.83 13.16
C ILE A 272 -12.00 -26.60 12.72
N ASP A 273 -12.65 -25.43 12.71
CA ASP A 273 -11.97 -24.16 12.48
C ASP A 273 -11.38 -23.66 13.81
N ILE A 274 -10.08 -23.39 13.82
CA ILE A 274 -9.32 -22.94 14.99
C ILE A 274 -8.72 -21.59 14.66
N ARG A 275 -9.15 -20.53 15.35
CA ARG A 275 -8.57 -19.20 15.17
C ARG A 275 -7.45 -18.97 16.16
N LEU A 276 -6.27 -18.66 15.62
CA LEU A 276 -5.06 -18.43 16.40
C LEU A 276 -4.90 -16.95 16.74
N HIS A 277 -4.00 -16.69 17.67
CA HIS A 277 -3.53 -15.34 17.94
C HIS A 277 -2.66 -14.85 16.77
N GLU A 278 -2.84 -13.60 16.38
CA GLU A 278 -2.01 -12.96 15.36
C GLU A 278 -0.72 -12.46 16.00
N GLU A 279 0.42 -12.62 15.32
CA GLU A 279 1.66 -11.96 15.73
C GLU A 279 1.48 -10.46 15.50
N PRO A 280 1.67 -9.59 16.51
CA PRO A 280 1.75 -8.16 16.26
C PRO A 280 2.94 -7.92 15.33
N GLU A 281 2.70 -7.35 14.13
CA GLU A 281 3.80 -7.01 13.23
C GLU A 281 4.86 -6.22 14.00
N PRO A 282 6.14 -6.61 13.93
CA PRO A 282 7.18 -5.94 14.71
C PRO A 282 7.20 -4.47 14.34
N GLU A 283 7.02 -3.60 15.35
CA GLU A 283 7.26 -2.18 15.18
C GLU A 283 8.69 -2.02 14.64
N PRO A 284 8.91 -1.28 13.54
CA PRO A 284 10.25 -1.18 12.97
C PRO A 284 11.20 -0.58 14.01
N GLU A 285 12.24 -1.33 14.34
CA GLU A 285 13.31 -0.85 15.21
C GLU A 285 13.86 0.47 14.63
N ILE A 286 13.72 1.53 15.41
CA ILE A 286 14.21 2.85 15.06
C ILE A 286 15.73 2.76 15.11
N PHE A 287 16.39 2.55 13.98
CA PHE A 287 17.83 2.76 13.89
C PHE A 287 18.08 4.24 14.16
N GLN A 288 18.43 4.57 15.40
CA GLN A 288 19.06 5.86 15.69
C GLN A 288 20.40 5.82 14.97
N THR A 289 20.47 6.46 13.81
CA THR A 289 21.75 6.78 13.21
C THR A 289 22.44 7.73 14.18
N GLU A 290 23.38 7.22 14.98
CA GLU A 290 24.38 8.05 15.63
C GLU A 290 25.23 8.67 14.51
N THR A 291 24.76 9.79 13.97
CA THR A 291 25.60 10.62 13.10
C THR A 291 26.88 10.91 13.87
N PRO A 292 28.07 10.57 13.34
CA PRO A 292 29.33 10.89 13.96
C PRO A 292 29.39 12.39 14.28
N VAL A 293 29.97 12.76 15.42
CA VAL A 293 30.01 14.14 15.94
C VAL A 293 30.51 15.15 14.90
N ASP A 294 31.35 14.70 13.94
CA ASP A 294 31.88 15.50 12.83
C ASP A 294 30.85 15.93 11.76
N PHE A 295 29.63 15.37 11.77
CA PHE A 295 28.54 15.73 10.85
C PHE A 295 27.39 16.48 11.53
N GLN A 296 27.51 16.80 12.82
CA GLN A 296 26.59 17.76 13.43
C GLN A 296 26.85 19.15 12.82
N PRO A 297 25.82 19.90 12.38
CA PRO A 297 26.03 21.24 11.86
C PRO A 297 26.69 22.07 12.96
N THR A 298 27.96 22.42 12.76
CA THR A 298 28.63 23.39 13.62
C THR A 298 27.93 24.74 13.47
N ASN A 299 28.05 25.62 14.47
CA ASN A 299 27.48 26.98 14.48
C ASN A 299 27.85 27.82 13.22
N LEU A 300 28.78 27.36 12.39
CA LEU A 300 29.08 27.89 11.06
C LEU A 300 27.97 27.65 10.03
N SER A 301 27.34 26.48 10.01
CA SER A 301 26.23 26.16 9.09
C SER A 301 25.02 27.07 9.34
N GLU A 302 24.75 27.37 10.61
CA GLU A 302 23.68 28.26 11.05
C GLU A 302 24.01 29.73 10.74
N ALA A 303 25.27 30.15 10.95
CA ALA A 303 25.72 31.49 10.62
C ALA A 303 25.69 31.78 9.10
N VAL A 304 26.04 30.80 8.27
CA VAL A 304 25.96 30.93 6.80
C VAL A 304 24.51 30.98 6.32
N ALA A 305 23.61 30.20 6.91
CA ALA A 305 22.18 30.26 6.63
C ALA A 305 21.55 31.61 7.04
N ALA A 306 21.95 32.17 8.19
CA ALA A 306 21.50 33.48 8.66
C ALA A 306 22.01 34.64 7.78
N ALA A 307 23.27 34.57 7.31
CA ALA A 307 23.84 35.55 6.39
C ALA A 307 23.16 35.52 5.02
N MET A 308 22.78 34.34 4.52
CA MET A 308 22.02 34.20 3.26
C MET A 308 20.57 34.69 3.37
N ALA A 309 20.02 34.76 4.59
CA ALA A 309 18.70 35.32 4.89
C ALA A 309 18.74 36.83 5.23
N GLY A 310 19.92 37.47 5.19
CA GLY A 310 20.07 38.91 5.43
C GLY A 310 19.94 39.34 6.90
N VAL A 311 20.15 38.42 7.84
CA VAL A 311 20.16 38.74 9.28
C VAL A 311 21.58 39.14 9.69
N GLU A 312 21.73 40.33 10.28
CA GLU A 312 23.04 40.81 10.76
C GLU A 312 23.57 39.92 11.89
N PRO A 313 24.88 39.60 11.91
CA PRO A 313 25.45 38.76 12.96
C PRO A 313 25.32 39.42 14.33
N PRO A 314 25.12 38.65 15.41
CA PRO A 314 25.13 39.20 16.76
C PRO A 314 26.52 39.76 17.10
N GLU A 315 26.55 40.93 17.76
CA GLU A 315 27.78 41.49 18.29
C GLU A 315 28.37 40.57 19.37
N ILE A 316 29.64 40.21 19.18
CA ILE A 316 30.41 39.40 20.12
C ILE A 316 30.91 40.36 21.21
N SER A 317 30.39 40.25 22.43
CA SER A 317 31.00 40.94 23.57
C SER A 317 32.23 40.15 24.03
N ASP A 318 33.41 40.71 23.84
CA ASP A 318 34.64 40.20 24.44
C ASP A 318 34.58 40.34 25.96
N THR A 319 34.06 39.33 26.65
CA THR A 319 34.39 39.08 28.05
C THR A 319 35.16 37.78 28.11
N ASP A 320 36.46 37.92 27.88
CA ASP A 320 37.48 36.96 28.27
C ASP A 320 37.65 37.07 29.80
N GLU A 321 36.97 36.20 30.55
CA GLU A 321 37.38 35.90 31.93
C GLU A 321 37.48 34.39 32.11
N THR A 322 38.74 33.97 32.04
CA THR A 322 39.32 32.74 32.56
C THR A 322 38.67 32.22 33.84
N LEU A 323 38.18 30.98 33.83
CA LEU A 323 38.63 29.84 34.68
C LEU A 323 37.78 28.58 34.43
#